data_AF-A0A0R1NTM6-F1
#
_entry.id   AF-A0A0R1NTM6-F1
#
_cell.length_a   1.000
_cell.length_b   1.000
_cell.length_c   1.000
_cell.angle_alpha   90.00
_cell.angle_beta   90.00
_cell.angle_gamma   90.00
#
_symmetry.space_group_name_H-M   'P 1'
#
loop_
_entity.id
_entity.type
_entity.pdbx_description
1 polymer ?
#
loop_
_entity_poly.entity_id
_entity_poly.type
_entity_poly.pdbx_seq_one_letter_code
_entity_poly.pdbx_strand_id
1 'polypeptide(L)'
;MQKKLVPFASILGQNKYLTSLRDGMMVAFPATMFGAIMVILQNLPQTFGFAGFLPKGVLDFIDNFFAPVGNATMNISAMFIAFGVAYQLAGKYKQPKVFAGAVSLSCFLMLTLVGTDKT
;
A
#
# COMPACT_ATOMS: atom_id res chain seq x y z
N MET A 1 29.54 -20.29 -8.26
CA MET A 1 28.26 -19.92 -7.61
C MET A 1 27.33 -19.15 -8.54
N GLN A 2 27.79 -18.16 -9.32
CA GLN A 2 26.96 -17.43 -10.30
C GLN A 2 26.23 -18.34 -11.31
N LYS A 3 26.89 -19.38 -11.83
CA LYS A 3 26.29 -20.30 -12.83
C LYS A 3 25.04 -21.07 -12.35
N LYS A 4 24.79 -21.20 -11.03
CA LYS A 4 23.58 -21.85 -10.49
C LYS A 4 22.54 -20.84 -9.96
N LEU A 5 23.00 -19.70 -9.42
CA LEU A 5 22.11 -18.64 -8.93
C LEU A 5 21.39 -17.91 -10.06
N VAL A 6 22.07 -17.62 -11.17
CA VAL A 6 21.50 -16.92 -12.34
C VAL A 6 20.31 -17.68 -12.96
N PRO A 7 20.39 -18.99 -13.27
CA PRO A 7 19.23 -19.70 -13.81
C PRO A 7 18.09 -19.82 -12.79
N PHE A 8 18.38 -19.95 -11.50
CA PHE A 8 17.35 -20.02 -10.46
C PHE A 8 16.59 -18.69 -10.30
N ALA A 9 17.33 -17.57 -10.30
CA ALA A 9 16.75 -16.22 -10.30
C ALA A 9 15.95 -15.94 -11.57
N SER A 10 16.39 -16.45 -12.72
CA SER A 10 15.67 -16.32 -13.99
C SER A 10 14.32 -17.04 -13.97
N ILE A 11 14.25 -18.25 -13.41
CA ILE A 11 13.00 -19.01 -13.29
C ILE A 11 12.01 -18.29 -12.35
N LEU A 12 12.49 -17.80 -11.20
CA LEU A 12 11.67 -17.02 -10.26
C LEU A 12 11.19 -15.70 -10.87
N GLY A 13 12.07 -15.01 -11.60
CA GLY A 13 11.76 -13.74 -12.27
C GLY A 13 10.83 -13.88 -13.48
N GLN A 14 10.77 -15.05 -14.11
CA GLN A 14 9.88 -15.33 -15.24
C GLN A 14 8.50 -15.85 -14.82
N ASN A 15 8.32 -16.24 -13.55
CA ASN A 15 7.03 -16.75 -13.09
C ASN A 15 5.97 -15.63 -13.12
N LYS A 16 4.90 -15.85 -13.90
CA LYS A 16 3.77 -14.94 -14.08
C LYS A 16 3.11 -14.53 -12.77
N TYR A 17 3.08 -15.38 -11.76
CA TYR A 17 2.46 -15.07 -10.46
C TYR A 17 3.33 -14.09 -9.65
N LEU A 18 4.63 -14.37 -9.56
CA LEU A 18 5.60 -13.51 -8.85
C LEU A 18 5.76 -12.15 -9.53
N THR A 19 5.81 -12.12 -10.86
CA THR A 19 5.85 -10.85 -11.60
C THR A 19 4.55 -10.06 -11.45
N SER A 20 3.38 -10.70 -11.51
CA SER A 20 2.10 -10.00 -11.28
C SER A 20 1.97 -9.47 -9.86
N LEU A 21 2.47 -10.21 -8.87
CA LEU A 21 2.51 -9.78 -7.47
C LEU A 21 3.39 -8.53 -7.31
N ARG A 22 4.63 -8.58 -7.83
CA ARG A 22 5.57 -7.44 -7.81
C ARG A 22 5.00 -6.22 -8.52
N ASP A 23 4.54 -6.41 -9.75
CA ASP A 23 4.03 -5.32 -10.58
C ASP A 23 2.69 -4.78 -10.02
N GLY A 24 1.93 -5.60 -9.30
CA GLY A 24 0.71 -5.20 -8.59
C GLY A 24 1.00 -4.41 -7.31
N MET A 25 2.03 -4.77 -6.55
CA MET A 25 2.48 -4.00 -5.37
C MET A 25 2.97 -2.61 -5.74
N MET A 26 3.50 -2.40 -6.96
CA MET A 26 3.90 -1.08 -7.45
C MET A 26 2.74 -0.08 -7.52
N VAL A 27 1.48 -0.54 -7.60
CA VAL A 27 0.30 0.35 -7.60
C VAL A 27 0.15 1.09 -6.28
N ALA A 28 0.57 0.50 -5.16
CA ALA A 28 0.49 1.12 -3.85
C ALA A 28 1.69 2.03 -3.52
N PHE A 29 2.78 1.94 -4.30
CA PHE A 29 4.03 2.65 -4.03
C PHE A 29 3.88 4.19 -4.00
N PRO A 30 3.17 4.82 -4.96
CA PRO A 30 2.97 6.28 -4.91
C PRO A 30 2.14 6.70 -3.70
N ALA A 31 1.11 5.92 -3.36
CA ALA A 31 0.25 6.19 -2.22
C ALA A 31 1.01 6.07 -0.89
N THR A 32 1.79 5.00 -0.71
CA THR A 32 2.60 4.82 0.51
C THR A 32 3.69 5.86 0.63
N MET A 33 4.32 6.26 -0.48
CA MET A 33 5.30 7.34 -0.48
C MET A 33 4.68 8.67 -0.06
N PHE A 34 3.47 8.98 -0.53
CA PHE A 34 2.73 10.17 -0.11
C PHE A 34 2.35 10.11 1.38
N GLY A 35 1.84 8.97 1.86
CA GLY A 35 1.53 8.79 3.29
C GLY A 35 2.76 8.99 4.18
N ALA A 36 3.92 8.48 3.77
CA ALA A 36 5.17 8.67 4.50
C ALA A 36 5.58 10.15 4.59
N ILE A 37 5.42 10.93 3.51
CA ILE A 37 5.69 12.38 3.53
C ILE A 37 4.78 13.09 4.54
N MET A 38 3.50 12.73 4.57
CA MET A 38 2.53 13.34 5.50
C MET A 38 2.84 13.01 6.96
N VAL A 39 3.25 11.78 7.25
CA VAL A 39 3.69 11.37 8.58
C VAL A 39 4.97 12.11 9.00
N ILE A 40 5.91 12.33 8.07
CA ILE A 40 7.11 13.11 8.34
C ILE A 40 6.74 14.56 8.69
N LEU A 41 5.84 15.19 7.92
CA LEU A 41 5.37 16.54 8.18
C LEU A 41 4.66 16.68 9.54
N GLN A 42 3.88 15.67 9.92
CA GLN A 42 3.24 15.60 11.23
C GLN A 42 4.27 15.57 12.38
N ASN A 43 5.32 14.75 12.25
CA ASN A 43 6.32 14.56 13.31
C ASN A 43 7.44 15.62 13.30
N LEU A 44 7.53 16.43 12.24
CA LEU A 44 8.57 17.44 12.04
C LEU A 44 8.68 18.46 13.20
N PRO A 45 7.57 19.01 13.75
CA PRO A 45 7.62 19.95 14.87
C PRO A 45 8.21 19.34 16.16
N GLN A 46 7.97 18.05 16.38
CA GLN A 46 8.50 17.29 17.52
C GLN A 46 9.99 16.99 17.33
N THR A 47 10.41 16.54 16.14
CA THR A 47 11.80 16.16 15.86
C THR A 47 12.78 17.34 15.83
N PHE A 48 12.35 18.51 15.36
CA PHE A 48 13.20 19.71 15.29
C PHE A 48 13.15 20.59 16.56
N GLY A 49 12.43 20.19 17.61
CA GLY A 49 12.35 20.93 18.88
C GLY A 49 11.50 22.20 18.84
N PHE A 50 10.79 22.47 17.72
CA PHE A 50 9.86 23.59 17.60
C PHE A 50 8.57 23.39 18.42
N ALA A 51 8.32 22.19 18.93
CA ALA A 51 7.19 21.88 19.82
C ALA A 51 7.16 22.76 21.09
N GLY A 52 8.31 23.28 21.54
CA GLY A 52 8.38 24.24 22.66
C GLY A 52 8.13 25.70 22.27
N PHE A 53 8.24 26.05 20.98
CA PHE A 53 8.10 27.42 20.46
C PHE A 53 6.75 27.68 19.76
N LEU A 54 6.08 26.63 19.30
CA LEU A 54 4.78 26.72 18.62
C LEU A 54 3.63 26.73 19.64
N PRO A 55 2.59 27.56 19.45
CA PRO A 55 1.38 27.51 20.26
C PRO A 55 0.74 26.12 20.14
N LYS A 56 0.23 25.56 21.25
CA LYS A 56 -0.48 24.26 21.26
C LYS A 56 -1.56 24.15 20.17
N GLY A 57 -2.30 25.23 19.90
CA GLY A 57 -3.33 25.24 18.86
C GLY A 57 -2.80 25.04 17.43
N VAL A 58 -1.54 25.38 17.15
CA VAL A 58 -0.91 25.14 15.84
C VAL A 58 -0.43 23.69 15.74
N LEU A 59 0.10 23.13 16.83
CA LEU A 59 0.46 21.71 16.90
C LEU A 59 -0.77 20.81 16.75
N ASP A 60 -1.86 21.13 17.48
CA ASP A 60 -3.12 20.40 17.37
C ASP A 60 -3.73 20.52 15.97
N PHE A 61 -3.61 21.67 15.31
CA PHE A 61 -4.06 21.83 13.93
C PHE A 61 -3.27 20.95 12.95
N ILE A 62 -1.95 20.90 13.09
CA ILE A 62 -1.07 20.06 12.26
C ILE A 62 -1.40 18.58 12.49
N ASP A 63 -1.52 18.14 13.75
CA ASP A 63 -1.86 16.75 14.05
C ASP A 63 -3.23 16.37 13.49
N ASN A 64 -4.26 17.19 13.71
CA ASN A 64 -5.60 16.91 13.20
C ASN A 64 -5.68 16.93 11.66
N PHE A 65 -4.82 17.69 10.98
CA PHE A 65 -4.83 17.76 9.52
C PHE A 65 -4.04 16.63 8.87
N PHE A 66 -2.86 16.28 9.39
CA PHE A 66 -1.96 15.30 8.79
C PHE A 66 -2.16 13.86 9.30
N ALA A 67 -2.59 13.67 10.55
CA ALA A 67 -2.81 12.32 11.11
C ALA A 67 -3.87 11.50 10.36
N PRO A 68 -5.03 12.07 9.93
CA PRO A 68 -6.02 11.32 9.16
C PRO A 68 -5.47 10.84 7.81
N VAL A 69 -4.57 11.60 7.19
CA VAL A 69 -4.03 11.29 5.86
C VAL A 69 -3.08 10.09 5.93
N GLY A 70 -2.20 10.05 6.94
CA GLY A 70 -1.32 8.90 7.18
C GLY A 70 -2.11 7.62 7.48
N ASN A 71 -3.08 7.72 8.39
CA ASN A 71 -3.94 6.58 8.76
C ASN A 71 -4.79 6.08 7.58
N ALA A 72 -5.41 6.98 6.83
CA ALA A 72 -6.19 6.61 5.64
C ALA A 72 -5.33 5.85 4.62
N THR A 73 -4.12 6.33 4.35
CA THR A 73 -3.19 5.68 3.41
C THR A 73 -2.84 4.26 3.85
N MET A 74 -2.56 4.07 5.15
CA MET A 74 -2.21 2.77 5.69
C MET A 74 -3.41 1.80 5.63
N ASN A 75 -4.61 2.27 5.99
CA ASN A 75 -5.83 1.48 6.02
C ASN A 75 -6.27 1.00 4.63
N ILE A 76 -6.10 1.82 3.59
CA ILE A 76 -6.53 1.47 2.22
C ILE A 76 -5.45 0.74 1.42
N SER A 77 -4.19 0.74 1.89
CA SER A 77 -3.04 0.19 1.14
C SER A 77 -3.25 -1.26 0.69
N ALA A 78 -3.71 -2.13 1.59
CA ALA A 78 -3.96 -3.54 1.31
C ALA A 78 -5.03 -3.75 0.22
N MET A 79 -6.07 -2.91 0.22
CA MET A 79 -7.15 -2.95 -0.77
C MET A 79 -6.65 -2.56 -2.17
N PHE A 80 -5.82 -1.51 -2.27
CA PHE A 80 -5.19 -1.12 -3.54
C PHE A 80 -4.20 -2.17 -4.06
N ILE A 81 -3.43 -2.81 -3.16
CA ILE A 81 -2.53 -3.91 -3.53
C ILE A 81 -3.32 -5.09 -4.07
N ALA A 82 -4.40 -5.51 -3.38
CA ALA A 82 -5.25 -6.62 -3.83
C ALA A 82 -5.81 -6.37 -5.24
N PHE A 83 -6.34 -5.16 -5.48
CA PHE A 83 -6.80 -4.75 -6.81
C PHE A 83 -5.67 -4.76 -7.85
N GLY A 84 -4.51 -4.19 -7.52
CA GLY A 84 -3.35 -4.11 -8.41
C GLY A 84 -2.81 -5.47 -8.83
N VAL A 85 -2.71 -6.42 -7.90
CA VAL A 85 -2.25 -7.79 -8.17
C VAL A 85 -3.21 -8.52 -9.11
N ALA A 86 -4.52 -8.44 -8.86
CA ALA A 86 -5.52 -9.05 -9.72
C ALA A 86 -5.57 -8.42 -11.12
N TYR A 87 -5.42 -7.09 -11.21
CA TYR A 87 -5.35 -6.35 -12.46
C TYR A 87 -4.17 -6.79 -13.33
N GLN A 88 -2.98 -6.93 -12.73
CA GLN A 88 -1.78 -7.35 -13.45
C GLN A 88 -1.83 -8.84 -13.84
N LEU A 89 -2.38 -9.69 -12.97
CA LEU A 89 -2.55 -11.11 -13.25
C LEU A 89 -3.49 -11.33 -14.44
N ALA A 90 -4.65 -10.67 -14.46
CA ALA A 90 -5.58 -10.74 -15.58
C ALA A 90 -4.96 -10.26 -16.89
N GLY A 91 -4.11 -9.23 -16.83
CA GLY A 91 -3.33 -8.76 -17.98
C GLY A 91 -2.41 -9.83 -18.55
N LYS A 92 -1.71 -10.59 -17.70
CA LYS A 92 -0.88 -11.73 -18.12
C LYS A 92 -1.71 -12.87 -18.72
N TYR A 93 -2.96 -13.03 -18.28
CA TYR A 93 -3.92 -14.01 -18.81
C TYR A 93 -4.71 -13.53 -20.04
N LYS A 94 -4.46 -12.31 -20.54
CA LYS A 94 -5.22 -11.68 -21.64
C LYS A 94 -6.73 -11.58 -21.35
N GLN A 95 -7.10 -11.45 -20.07
CA GLN A 95 -8.47 -11.31 -19.61
C GLN A 95 -8.81 -9.85 -19.28
N PRO A 96 -10.10 -9.49 -19.18
CA PRO A 96 -10.52 -8.14 -18.79
C PRO A 96 -10.02 -7.74 -17.40
N LYS A 97 -9.04 -6.83 -17.35
CA LYS A 97 -8.30 -6.48 -16.12
C LYS A 97 -9.17 -5.83 -15.04
N VAL A 98 -10.09 -4.95 -15.44
CA VAL A 98 -10.98 -4.21 -14.53
C VAL A 98 -11.93 -5.18 -13.80
N PHE A 99 -12.47 -6.17 -14.50
CA PHE A 99 -13.36 -7.17 -13.91
C PHE A 99 -12.63 -8.04 -12.88
N ALA A 100 -11.41 -8.49 -13.20
CA ALA A 100 -10.61 -9.26 -12.24
C ALA A 100 -10.25 -8.45 -10.99
N GLY A 101 -9.93 -7.17 -11.16
CA GLY A 101 -9.71 -6.24 -10.05
C GLY A 101 -10.96 -6.08 -9.17
N ALA A 102 -12.13 -5.86 -9.79
CA ALA A 102 -13.39 -5.71 -9.07
C ALA A 102 -13.79 -6.99 -8.30
N VAL A 103 -13.59 -8.17 -8.89
CA VAL A 103 -13.83 -9.47 -8.22
C VAL A 103 -12.88 -9.64 -7.04
N SER A 104 -11.58 -9.38 -7.22
CA SER A 104 -10.61 -9.47 -6.12
C SER A 104 -10.93 -8.53 -4.97
N LEU A 105 -11.39 -7.33 -5.27
CA LEU A 105 -11.78 -6.34 -4.27
C LEU A 105 -13.06 -6.76 -3.54
N SER A 106 -14.01 -7.35 -4.26
CA SER A 106 -15.22 -7.95 -3.66
C SER A 106 -14.87 -9.11 -2.73
N CYS A 107 -13.98 -10.01 -3.15
CA CYS A 107 -13.49 -11.11 -2.31
C CYS A 107 -12.72 -10.59 -1.08
N PHE A 108 -11.89 -9.56 -1.25
CA PHE A 108 -11.16 -8.93 -0.15
C PHE A 108 -12.14 -8.39 0.91
N LEU A 109 -13.13 -7.60 0.48
CA LEU A 109 -14.14 -7.04 1.39
C LEU A 109 -14.98 -8.15 2.05
N MET A 110 -15.37 -9.19 1.32
CA MET A 110 -16.09 -10.33 1.90
C MET A 110 -15.27 -11.02 2.98
N LEU A 111 -13.98 -11.27 2.75
CA LEU A 111 -13.12 -11.94 3.74
C LEU A 111 -12.81 -11.05 4.94
N THR A 112 -12.59 -9.75 4.73
CA THR A 112 -12.27 -8.82 5.82
C THR A 112 -13.49 -8.46 6.66
N LEU A 113 -14.68 -8.29 6.06
CA LEU A 113 -15.92 -7.93 6.79
C LEU A 113 -16.52 -9.11 7.55
N VAL A 114 -16.31 -10.36 7.10
CA VAL A 114 -16.77 -11.57 7.80
C VAL A 114 -16.00 -11.83 9.11
N GLY A 115 -14.92 -11.08 9.37
CA GLY A 115 -14.13 -11.13 10.60
C GLY A 115 -14.52 -10.16 11.71
N THR A 116 -15.70 -9.52 11.68
CA THR A 116 -16.21 -8.78 12.85
C THR A 116 -16.75 -9.78 13.88
N ASP A 117 -15.86 -10.53 14.52
CA ASP A 117 -16.19 -11.18 15.77
C ASP A 117 -16.18 -10.10 16.87
N LYS A 118 -17.28 -10.04 17.61
CA LYS A 118 -17.49 -9.11 18.71
C LYS A 118 -16.54 -9.47 19.85
N THR A 119 -15.46 -8.72 20.04
CA THR A 119 -14.84 -8.50 21.36
C THR A 119 -14.12 -7.17 21.39
#